data_AF-A0A6J6EU04-F1
#
_entry.id   AF-A0A6J6EU04-F1
#
_cell.length_a   1.000
_cell.length_b   1.000
_cell.length_c   1.000
_cell.angle_alpha   90.00
_cell.angle_beta   90.00
_cell.angle_gamma   90.00
#
_symmetry.space_group_name_H-M   'P 1'
#
loop_
_entity.id
_entity.type
_entity.pdbx_description
1 polymer ?
#
loop_
_entity_poly.entity_id
_entity_poly.type
_entity_poly.pdbx_seq_one_letter_code
_entity_poly.pdbx_strand_id
1 'polypeptide(L)'
;MISLAALAEDVKGSIRNTKLARRCKKFFWVWLATIAIFVVIQVAYLLEITILDSFDSNLIRSYLTQIAIGKTYLFQIFCILLILMIPLKRIWAAYLGSAIGLVAVIAPVFQSHGSTSGYHALAIGALVVHIIALTFWVGGLIGVTQFNKDEFKFSLPRFSVIALWSAITVAISGVANALTRLDSIAAWQSRYGALVILKIVLASILIGFGAVHRRLLLKSNYPSIYRLVIGEIFVMSLTVFIGSWLSNTAPPAREVEVSQALLITGLDMPPAPTFSNVLLAYDPDGLMIGILVFAVALYIRGVVALSRRGDKWPIGRTIAFALGIAAIDFATSGGLGVYSRFAFSNHMLAHMVLGMIAPIGIVLGAPITLALRTLPIGRSKNELGIRGAFINLLHSRLGKFYANPIVALAIFDGSLFALYFTPLFGDLMLSHSGHLFMNVHFILAGYLFFQSIIGIDPMPIKIPYIVKIVVLFAAMSIHAFFSVALMSSSSLLDNGYFAALERPWATDLLADQNLGGAIGWAMGEVPILLALLATFIQWTKADKKETGRIDRASERAAAMGEDDDLAKYNKYLAQLNRGDRTEKSD
;
A
#
# COMPACT_ATOMS: atom_id res chain seq x y z
N MET A 1 2.28 -19.26 -1.43
CA MET A 1 2.56 -18.42 -2.60
C MET A 1 3.85 -17.61 -2.46
N ILE A 2 4.08 -16.96 -1.31
CA ILE A 2 5.29 -16.14 -1.03
C ILE A 2 6.59 -16.89 -1.34
N SER A 3 6.70 -18.17 -0.97
CA SER A 3 7.91 -18.97 -1.25
C SER A 3 8.12 -19.22 -2.75
N LEU A 4 7.07 -19.32 -3.56
CA LEU A 4 7.19 -19.37 -5.01
C LEU A 4 7.63 -18.03 -5.61
N ALA A 5 7.17 -16.92 -5.02
CA ALA A 5 7.42 -15.58 -5.53
C ALA A 5 8.79 -15.00 -5.14
N ALA A 6 9.30 -15.32 -3.94
CA ALA A 6 10.50 -14.68 -3.39
C ALA A 6 11.67 -15.63 -3.09
N LEU A 7 11.41 -16.93 -2.90
CA LEU A 7 12.40 -17.89 -2.41
C LEU A 7 12.83 -18.91 -3.47
N ALA A 8 11.88 -19.42 -4.26
CA ALA A 8 12.13 -20.34 -5.36
C ALA A 8 13.00 -19.67 -6.45
N GLU A 9 13.79 -20.47 -7.17
CA GLU A 9 14.53 -19.98 -8.33
C GLU A 9 13.60 -19.85 -9.54
N ASP A 10 13.64 -18.70 -10.19
CA ASP A 10 13.02 -18.46 -11.49
C ASP A 10 14.07 -18.51 -12.61
N VAL A 11 13.64 -18.89 -13.81
CA VAL A 11 14.48 -18.85 -15.02
C VAL A 11 13.82 -17.93 -16.02
N LYS A 12 14.36 -16.73 -16.18
CA LYS A 12 13.81 -15.64 -17.01
C LYS A 12 12.33 -15.40 -16.69
N GLY A 13 11.99 -15.38 -15.40
CA GLY A 13 10.64 -15.20 -14.87
C GLY A 13 9.74 -16.44 -14.98
N SER A 14 10.23 -17.58 -15.45
CA SER A 14 9.49 -18.85 -15.48
C SER A 14 9.75 -19.65 -14.20
N ILE A 15 8.67 -20.15 -13.59
CA ILE A 15 8.74 -21.04 -12.42
C ILE A 15 9.04 -22.45 -12.91
N ARG A 16 10.20 -23.02 -12.53
CA ARG A 16 10.59 -24.39 -12.91
C ARG A 16 10.12 -25.46 -11.92
N ASN A 17 9.93 -25.11 -10.65
CA ASN A 17 9.49 -26.04 -9.62
C ASN A 17 7.96 -26.31 -9.69
N THR A 18 7.56 -27.15 -10.63
CA THR A 18 6.15 -27.53 -10.86
C THR A 18 5.56 -28.34 -9.70
N LYS A 19 6.40 -29.05 -8.93
CA LYS A 19 5.97 -29.77 -7.72
C LYS A 19 5.51 -28.79 -6.64
N LEU A 20 6.28 -27.74 -6.38
CA LEU A 20 5.93 -26.69 -5.44
C LEU A 20 4.71 -25.90 -5.88
N ALA A 21 4.58 -25.58 -7.18
CA ALA A 21 3.39 -24.93 -7.73
C ALA A 21 2.12 -25.77 -7.49
N ARG A 22 2.18 -27.08 -7.71
CA ARG A 22 1.06 -28.01 -7.43
C ARG A 22 0.74 -28.08 -5.94
N ARG A 23 1.75 -28.17 -5.06
CA ARG A 23 1.55 -28.12 -3.60
C ARG A 23 0.90 -26.81 -3.16
N CYS A 24 1.31 -25.68 -3.74
CA CYS A 24 0.71 -24.39 -3.43
C CYS A 24 -0.79 -24.37 -3.75
N LYS A 25 -1.21 -24.92 -4.91
CA LYS A 25 -2.65 -25.06 -5.22
C LYS A 25 -3.38 -25.98 -4.23
N LYS A 26 -2.74 -27.06 -3.76
CA LYS A 26 -3.32 -27.91 -2.71
C LYS A 26 -3.57 -27.13 -1.41
N PHE A 27 -2.63 -26.29 -0.98
CA PHE A 27 -2.85 -25.44 0.21
C PHE A 27 -4.03 -24.46 0.05
N PHE A 28 -4.25 -23.92 -1.15
CA PHE A 28 -5.44 -23.09 -1.41
C PHE A 28 -6.74 -23.88 -1.38
N TRP A 29 -6.75 -25.13 -1.87
CA TRP A 29 -7.91 -26.02 -1.71
C TRP A 29 -8.20 -26.36 -0.25
N VAL A 30 -7.15 -26.62 0.54
CA VAL A 30 -7.29 -26.83 1.99
C VAL A 30 -7.85 -25.57 2.65
N TRP A 31 -7.33 -24.39 2.31
CA TRP A 31 -7.84 -23.13 2.86
C TRP A 31 -9.31 -22.90 2.51
N LEU A 32 -9.72 -23.18 1.27
CA LEU A 32 -11.11 -23.09 0.83
C LEU A 32 -12.01 -24.04 1.63
N ALA A 33 -11.58 -25.30 1.81
CA ALA A 33 -12.32 -26.29 2.58
C ALA A 33 -12.43 -25.88 4.06
N THR A 34 -11.35 -25.36 4.66
CA THR A 34 -11.35 -24.87 6.04
C THR A 34 -12.31 -23.69 6.21
N ILE A 35 -12.36 -22.75 5.28
CA ILE A 35 -13.32 -21.64 5.33
C ILE A 35 -14.75 -22.14 5.19
N ALA A 36 -15.03 -23.06 4.27
CA ALA A 36 -16.37 -23.61 4.11
C ALA A 36 -16.87 -24.28 5.40
N ILE A 37 -16.02 -25.09 6.03
CA ILE A 37 -16.32 -25.71 7.34
C ILE A 37 -16.48 -24.64 8.42
N PHE A 38 -15.61 -23.63 8.45
CA PHE A 38 -15.67 -22.56 9.44
C PHE A 38 -16.97 -21.75 9.32
N VAL A 39 -17.45 -21.46 8.11
CA VAL A 39 -18.74 -20.78 7.90
C VAL A 39 -19.89 -21.59 8.48
N VAL A 40 -19.94 -22.90 8.23
CA VAL A 40 -20.97 -23.80 8.77
C VAL A 40 -20.94 -23.83 10.31
N ILE A 41 -19.74 -23.86 10.91
CA ILE A 41 -19.56 -23.78 12.37
C ILE A 41 -20.00 -22.43 12.91
N GLN A 42 -19.68 -21.32 12.24
CA GLN A 42 -20.06 -19.98 12.66
C GLN A 42 -21.57 -19.76 12.62
N VAL A 43 -22.26 -20.27 11.58
CA VAL A 43 -23.73 -20.22 11.50
C VAL A 43 -24.34 -21.00 12.67
N ALA A 44 -23.84 -22.20 12.95
CA ALA A 44 -24.30 -22.99 14.10
C ALA A 44 -24.07 -22.26 15.43
N TYR A 45 -22.88 -21.67 15.60
CA TYR A 45 -22.50 -20.95 16.81
C TYR A 45 -23.35 -19.68 17.03
N LEU A 46 -23.55 -18.86 16.00
CA LEU A 46 -24.26 -17.59 16.10
C LEU A 46 -25.77 -17.76 16.28
N LEU A 47 -26.36 -18.83 15.73
CA LEU A 47 -27.78 -19.12 15.83
C LEU A 47 -28.11 -20.10 16.96
N GLU A 48 -27.11 -20.58 17.68
CA GLU A 48 -27.24 -21.59 18.75
C GLU A 48 -27.97 -22.87 18.30
N ILE A 49 -27.77 -23.27 17.04
CA ILE A 49 -28.37 -24.46 16.42
C ILE A 49 -27.37 -25.61 16.29
N THR A 50 -27.85 -26.80 15.95
CA THR A 50 -26.94 -27.93 15.69
C THR A 50 -26.14 -27.72 14.40
N ILE A 51 -24.97 -28.37 14.30
CA ILE A 51 -24.14 -28.33 13.08
C ILE A 51 -24.89 -28.92 11.86
N LEU A 52 -25.82 -29.85 12.08
CA LEU A 52 -26.63 -30.43 11.01
C LEU A 52 -27.62 -29.42 10.45
N ASP A 53 -28.25 -28.63 11.33
CA ASP A 53 -29.22 -27.60 10.93
C ASP A 53 -28.54 -26.42 10.21
N SER A 54 -27.26 -26.15 10.50
CA SER A 54 -26.52 -25.08 9.83
C SER A 54 -26.14 -25.37 8.36
N PHE A 55 -26.41 -26.57 7.85
CA PHE A 55 -26.31 -26.89 6.42
C PHE A 55 -27.47 -26.33 5.58
N ASP A 56 -28.48 -25.72 6.20
CA ASP A 56 -29.57 -25.05 5.48
C ASP A 56 -29.02 -23.96 4.55
N SER A 57 -29.37 -24.06 3.26
CA SER A 57 -28.87 -23.16 2.23
C SER A 57 -29.32 -21.70 2.43
N ASN A 58 -30.52 -21.48 2.98
CA ASN A 58 -31.02 -20.14 3.27
C ASN A 58 -30.25 -19.50 4.43
N LEU A 59 -29.92 -20.26 5.47
CA LEU A 59 -29.12 -19.75 6.60
C LEU A 59 -27.71 -19.36 6.15
N ILE A 60 -27.03 -20.24 5.40
CA ILE A 60 -25.69 -19.95 4.86
C ILE A 60 -25.72 -18.74 3.92
N ARG A 61 -26.71 -18.67 3.01
CA ARG A 61 -26.86 -17.56 2.08
C ARG A 61 -27.11 -16.25 2.83
N SER A 62 -28.02 -16.26 3.81
CA SER A 62 -28.33 -15.09 4.63
C SER A 62 -27.08 -14.60 5.36
N TYR A 63 -26.35 -15.50 6.03
CA TYR A 63 -25.11 -15.17 6.71
C TYR A 63 -24.08 -14.54 5.77
N LEU A 64 -23.81 -15.16 4.62
CA LEU A 64 -22.78 -14.69 3.67
C LEU A 64 -23.15 -13.39 2.96
N THR A 65 -24.43 -13.06 2.81
CA THR A 65 -24.87 -11.90 2.01
C THR A 65 -25.39 -10.73 2.84
N GLN A 66 -25.84 -10.95 4.07
CA GLN A 66 -26.44 -9.91 4.90
C GLN A 66 -25.54 -9.51 6.07
N ILE A 67 -24.82 -10.47 6.68
CA ILE A 67 -23.95 -10.20 7.83
C ILE A 67 -22.59 -9.66 7.37
N ALA A 68 -22.11 -8.58 7.99
CA ALA A 68 -20.86 -7.91 7.61
C ALA A 68 -19.65 -8.85 7.61
N ILE A 69 -19.46 -9.65 8.67
CA ILE A 69 -18.37 -10.62 8.72
C ILE A 69 -18.56 -11.76 7.71
N GLY A 70 -19.80 -12.21 7.47
CA GLY A 70 -20.12 -13.19 6.43
C GLY A 70 -19.75 -12.71 5.03
N LYS A 71 -20.00 -11.43 4.70
CA LYS A 71 -19.57 -10.81 3.43
C LYS A 71 -18.05 -10.86 3.24
N THR A 72 -17.26 -10.70 4.31
CA THR A 72 -15.79 -10.80 4.22
C THR A 72 -15.32 -12.23 3.97
N TYR A 73 -15.98 -13.24 4.53
CA TYR A 73 -15.69 -14.64 4.21
C TYR A 73 -16.08 -15.00 2.79
N LEU A 74 -17.21 -14.48 2.30
CA LEU A 74 -17.60 -14.64 0.89
C LEU A 74 -16.56 -14.03 -0.06
N PHE A 75 -16.09 -12.83 0.25
CA PHE A 75 -15.00 -12.19 -0.49
C PHE A 75 -13.70 -13.01 -0.43
N GLN A 76 -13.36 -13.56 0.73
CA GLN A 76 -12.20 -14.43 0.90
C GLN A 76 -12.30 -15.70 0.04
N ILE A 77 -13.47 -16.34 -0.02
CA ILE A 77 -13.76 -17.48 -0.90
C ILE A 77 -13.54 -17.08 -2.37
N PHE A 78 -14.10 -15.95 -2.79
CA PHE A 78 -13.95 -15.44 -4.15
C PHE A 78 -12.47 -15.22 -4.53
N CYS A 79 -11.69 -14.58 -3.64
CA CYS A 79 -10.26 -14.40 -3.85
C CYS A 79 -9.49 -15.72 -3.98
N ILE A 80 -9.82 -16.72 -3.16
CA ILE A 80 -9.19 -18.06 -3.24
C ILE A 80 -9.49 -18.71 -4.58
N LEU A 81 -10.75 -18.64 -5.04
CA LEU A 81 -11.15 -19.17 -6.35
C LEU A 81 -10.41 -18.48 -7.50
N LEU A 82 -10.28 -17.15 -7.45
CA LEU A 82 -9.47 -16.40 -8.42
C LEU A 82 -8.01 -16.88 -8.44
N ILE A 83 -7.40 -17.08 -7.27
CA ILE A 83 -6.01 -17.59 -7.19
C ILE A 83 -5.90 -19.00 -7.79
N LEU A 84 -6.88 -19.86 -7.56
CA LEU A 84 -6.90 -21.22 -8.12
C LEU A 84 -6.98 -21.22 -9.66
N MET A 85 -7.61 -20.22 -10.26
CA MET A 85 -7.67 -20.02 -11.72
C MET A 85 -6.34 -19.54 -12.31
N ILE A 86 -5.49 -18.87 -11.52
CA ILE A 86 -4.21 -18.34 -12.00
C ILE A 86 -3.22 -19.49 -12.33
N PRO A 87 -2.64 -19.53 -13.54
CA PRO A 87 -1.60 -20.48 -13.87
C PRO A 87 -0.24 -20.04 -13.28
N LEU A 88 0.24 -20.80 -12.30
CA LEU A 88 1.53 -20.56 -11.61
C LEU A 88 2.75 -20.98 -12.45
N LYS A 89 2.83 -20.49 -13.69
CA LYS A 89 3.95 -20.74 -14.62
C LYS A 89 4.97 -19.61 -14.62
N ARG A 90 4.55 -18.38 -14.29
CA ARG A 90 5.39 -17.17 -14.29
C ARG A 90 5.46 -16.56 -12.90
N ILE A 91 6.58 -15.92 -12.58
CA ILE A 91 6.80 -15.29 -11.26
C ILE A 91 5.76 -14.19 -10.95
N TRP A 92 5.31 -13.44 -11.97
CA TRP A 92 4.24 -12.45 -11.83
C TRP A 92 2.92 -13.04 -11.36
N ALA A 93 2.58 -14.24 -11.82
CA ALA A 93 1.39 -14.94 -11.37
C ALA A 93 1.48 -15.27 -9.87
N ALA A 94 2.67 -15.58 -9.37
CA ALA A 94 2.91 -15.80 -7.95
C ALA A 94 2.89 -14.49 -7.13
N TYR A 95 3.40 -13.38 -7.67
CA TYR A 95 3.25 -12.07 -7.03
C TYR A 95 1.78 -11.64 -6.96
N LEU A 96 1.04 -11.72 -8.06
CA LEU A 96 -0.39 -11.41 -8.12
C LEU A 96 -1.19 -12.29 -7.16
N GLY A 97 -0.96 -13.61 -7.18
CA GLY A 97 -1.60 -14.53 -6.25
C GLY A 97 -1.23 -14.29 -4.79
N SER A 98 -0.02 -13.77 -4.50
CA SER A 98 0.36 -13.36 -3.15
C SER A 98 -0.36 -12.08 -2.72
N ALA A 99 -0.51 -11.10 -3.62
CA ALA A 99 -1.25 -9.87 -3.34
C ALA A 99 -2.73 -10.14 -3.06
N ILE A 100 -3.39 -10.93 -3.93
CA ILE A 100 -4.79 -11.34 -3.73
C ILE A 100 -4.91 -12.15 -2.44
N GLY A 101 -3.96 -13.05 -2.15
CA GLY A 101 -3.96 -13.85 -0.92
C GLY A 101 -3.84 -13.01 0.34
N LEU A 102 -3.00 -11.97 0.34
CA LEU A 102 -2.87 -11.04 1.48
C LEU A 102 -4.17 -10.26 1.70
N VAL A 103 -4.75 -9.70 0.63
CA VAL A 103 -6.05 -8.99 0.71
C VAL A 103 -7.14 -9.91 1.27
N ALA A 104 -7.18 -11.17 0.82
CA ALA A 104 -8.14 -12.17 1.30
C ALA A 104 -7.95 -12.54 2.77
N VAL A 105 -6.70 -12.66 3.25
CA VAL A 105 -6.41 -12.95 4.67
C VAL A 105 -6.79 -11.78 5.59
N ILE A 106 -6.61 -10.54 5.12
CA ILE A 106 -6.84 -9.34 5.92
C ILE A 106 -8.32 -8.95 5.97
N ALA A 107 -9.12 -9.26 4.94
CA ALA A 107 -10.50 -8.76 4.82
C ALA A 107 -11.36 -8.98 6.09
N PRO A 108 -11.37 -10.16 6.75
CA PRO A 108 -12.16 -10.36 7.98
C PRO A 108 -11.65 -9.57 9.19
N VAL A 109 -10.38 -9.14 9.19
CA VAL A 109 -9.74 -8.42 10.30
C VAL A 109 -10.39 -7.05 10.51
N PHE A 110 -10.82 -6.40 9.42
CA PHE A 110 -11.54 -5.12 9.48
C PHE A 110 -12.91 -5.21 10.16
N GLN A 111 -13.46 -6.42 10.32
CA GLN A 111 -14.73 -6.68 11.01
C GLN A 111 -14.53 -7.17 12.45
N SER A 112 -13.30 -7.19 12.97
CA SER A 112 -13.03 -7.70 14.31
C SER A 112 -13.59 -6.76 15.39
N HIS A 113 -14.40 -7.32 16.31
CA HIS A 113 -15.17 -6.62 17.36
C HIS A 113 -14.32 -6.04 18.52
N GLY A 114 -13.06 -5.66 18.29
CA GLY A 114 -12.18 -5.10 19.34
C GLY A 114 -12.53 -3.67 19.78
N SER A 115 -13.75 -3.19 19.48
CA SER A 115 -14.12 -1.78 19.35
C SER A 115 -14.67 -1.09 20.61
N THR A 116 -14.55 -1.69 21.79
CA THR A 116 -14.85 -1.02 23.06
C THR A 116 -13.63 -0.34 23.71
N SER A 117 -12.48 -0.32 23.01
CA SER A 117 -11.28 0.39 23.46
C SER A 117 -11.09 1.67 22.64
N GLY A 118 -10.99 2.84 23.28
CA GLY A 118 -10.88 4.18 22.65
C GLY A 118 -9.67 4.42 21.71
N TYR A 119 -9.01 3.37 21.22
CA TYR A 119 -7.95 3.39 20.20
C TYR A 119 -8.27 2.39 19.07
N HIS A 120 -9.46 2.51 18.50
CA HIS A 120 -10.00 1.56 17.52
C HIS A 120 -9.10 1.43 16.27
N ALA A 121 -8.70 2.57 15.68
CA ALA A 121 -7.87 2.60 14.47
C ALA A 121 -6.47 1.99 14.69
N LEU A 122 -5.87 2.26 15.85
CA LEU A 122 -4.58 1.65 16.23
C LEU A 122 -4.70 0.13 16.38
N ALA A 123 -5.73 -0.35 17.07
CA ALA A 123 -5.89 -1.78 17.36
C ALA A 123 -6.13 -2.60 16.08
N ILE A 124 -7.08 -2.18 15.23
CA ILE A 124 -7.35 -2.87 13.96
C ILE A 124 -6.12 -2.77 13.05
N GLY A 125 -5.57 -1.57 12.89
CA GLY A 125 -4.44 -1.36 12.00
C GLY A 125 -3.18 -2.14 12.41
N ALA A 126 -2.85 -2.14 13.70
CA ALA A 126 -1.75 -2.95 14.22
C ALA A 126 -2.01 -4.46 14.02
N LEU A 127 -3.25 -4.93 14.16
CA LEU A 127 -3.60 -6.32 13.89
C LEU A 127 -3.47 -6.70 12.41
N VAL A 128 -3.85 -5.82 11.48
CA VAL A 128 -3.62 -6.01 10.04
C VAL A 128 -2.13 -6.15 9.75
N VAL A 129 -1.31 -5.21 10.26
CA VAL A 129 0.16 -5.24 10.12
C VAL A 129 0.74 -6.53 10.73
N HIS A 130 0.22 -6.95 11.88
CA HIS A 130 0.61 -8.19 12.56
C HIS A 130 0.35 -9.42 11.67
N ILE A 131 -0.84 -9.53 11.08
CA ILE A 131 -1.25 -10.68 10.27
C ILE A 131 -0.49 -10.73 8.94
N ILE A 132 -0.22 -9.59 8.31
CA ILE A 132 0.67 -9.52 7.14
C ILE A 132 2.04 -10.09 7.50
N ALA A 133 2.67 -9.56 8.55
CA ALA A 133 4.00 -9.99 8.97
C ALA A 133 4.04 -11.48 9.33
N LEU A 134 3.02 -11.97 10.04
CA LEU A 134 2.85 -13.37 10.39
C LEU A 134 2.69 -14.25 9.14
N THR A 135 1.95 -13.80 8.13
CA THR A 135 1.79 -14.53 6.85
C THR A 135 3.14 -14.72 6.15
N PHE A 136 4.00 -13.70 6.15
CA PHE A 136 5.36 -13.81 5.60
C PHE A 136 6.26 -14.73 6.44
N TRP A 137 6.18 -14.67 7.77
CA TRP A 137 7.00 -15.51 8.65
C TRP A 137 6.59 -16.98 8.58
N VAL A 138 5.32 -17.28 8.90
CA VAL A 138 4.76 -18.64 8.94
C VAL A 138 4.76 -19.26 7.55
N GLY A 139 4.25 -18.52 6.56
CA GLY A 139 4.19 -18.99 5.18
C GLY A 139 5.57 -19.20 4.57
N GLY A 140 6.55 -18.36 4.93
CA GLY A 140 7.94 -18.55 4.55
C GLY A 140 8.55 -19.78 5.20
N LEU A 141 8.35 -19.97 6.51
CA LEU A 141 8.89 -21.10 7.27
C LEU A 141 8.37 -22.44 6.76
N ILE A 142 7.05 -22.57 6.64
CA ILE A 142 6.39 -23.77 6.08
C ILE A 142 6.79 -23.95 4.61
N GLY A 143 6.92 -22.86 3.86
CA GLY A 143 7.28 -22.94 2.45
C GLY A 143 8.72 -23.38 2.21
N VAL A 144 9.65 -23.01 3.09
CA VAL A 144 11.06 -23.43 2.98
C VAL A 144 11.20 -24.94 3.20
N THR A 145 10.38 -25.57 4.06
CA THR A 145 10.38 -27.04 4.23
C THR A 145 9.82 -27.80 3.04
N GLN A 146 9.20 -27.11 2.06
CA GLN A 146 8.71 -27.73 0.83
C GLN A 146 9.79 -27.91 -0.23
N PHE A 147 10.94 -27.26 -0.07
CA PHE A 147 12.06 -27.33 -1.00
C PHE A 147 12.87 -28.62 -0.86
N ASN A 148 13.56 -29.01 -1.92
CA ASN A 148 14.60 -30.03 -1.82
C ASN A 148 15.84 -29.49 -1.06
N LYS A 149 16.82 -30.35 -0.76
CA LYS A 149 18.01 -29.99 0.02
C LYS A 149 18.78 -28.78 -0.53
N ASP A 150 18.91 -28.67 -1.84
CA ASP A 150 19.72 -27.63 -2.48
C ASP A 150 18.94 -26.31 -2.55
N GLU A 151 17.67 -26.37 -2.94
CA GLU A 151 16.74 -25.24 -2.92
C GLU A 151 16.56 -24.68 -1.50
N PHE A 152 16.52 -25.55 -0.49
CA PHE A 152 16.45 -25.17 0.93
C PHE A 152 17.66 -24.33 1.33
N LYS A 153 18.88 -24.82 1.09
CA LYS A 153 20.12 -24.10 1.43
C LYS A 153 20.21 -22.75 0.73
N PHE A 154 19.79 -22.71 -0.53
CA PHE A 154 19.86 -21.51 -1.36
C PHE A 154 18.80 -20.44 -1.03
N SER A 155 17.63 -20.85 -0.53
CA SER A 155 16.55 -19.94 -0.13
C SER A 155 16.72 -19.38 1.29
N LEU A 156 17.45 -20.09 2.15
CA LEU A 156 17.56 -19.81 3.57
C LEU A 156 18.09 -18.41 3.92
N PRO A 157 19.12 -17.85 3.26
CA PRO A 157 19.58 -16.49 3.55
C PRO A 157 18.52 -15.42 3.24
N ARG A 158 17.76 -15.58 2.14
CA ARG A 158 16.67 -14.66 1.78
C ARG A 158 15.52 -14.76 2.78
N PHE A 159 15.13 -15.99 3.13
CA PHE A 159 14.09 -16.23 4.13
C PHE A 159 14.48 -15.66 5.49
N SER A 160 15.73 -15.82 5.93
CA SER A 160 16.20 -15.27 7.22
C SER A 160 16.04 -13.75 7.31
N VAL A 161 16.23 -13.01 6.20
CA VAL A 161 15.94 -11.57 6.18
C VAL A 161 14.45 -11.32 6.32
N ILE A 162 13.61 -12.01 5.54
CA ILE A 162 12.14 -11.86 5.62
C ILE A 162 11.64 -12.17 7.04
N ALA A 163 12.07 -13.28 7.62
CA ALA A 163 11.71 -13.71 8.97
C ALA A 163 12.13 -12.69 10.03
N LEU A 164 13.30 -12.06 9.91
CA LEU A 164 13.73 -11.02 10.85
C LEU A 164 12.81 -9.78 10.81
N TRP A 165 12.49 -9.29 9.61
CA TRP A 165 11.56 -8.16 9.45
C TRP A 165 10.18 -8.53 10.00
N SER A 166 9.67 -9.72 9.64
CA SER A 166 8.40 -10.21 10.15
C SER A 166 8.38 -10.35 11.67
N ALA A 167 9.43 -10.89 12.29
CA ALA A 167 9.51 -11.05 13.74
C ALA A 167 9.52 -9.71 14.47
N ILE A 168 10.28 -8.72 13.97
CA ILE A 168 10.27 -7.34 14.51
C ILE A 168 8.87 -6.74 14.38
N THR A 169 8.24 -6.84 13.21
CA THR A 169 6.90 -6.30 12.98
C THR A 169 5.85 -6.98 13.86
N VAL A 170 5.88 -8.32 13.99
CA VAL A 170 4.98 -9.10 14.87
C VAL A 170 5.17 -8.70 16.33
N ALA A 171 6.42 -8.49 16.78
CA ALA A 171 6.70 -8.05 18.14
C ALA A 171 6.15 -6.64 18.41
N ILE A 172 6.47 -5.65 17.57
CA ILE A 172 6.01 -4.27 17.74
C ILE A 172 4.47 -4.17 17.68
N SER A 173 3.86 -4.78 16.67
CA SER A 173 2.39 -4.80 16.54
C SER A 173 1.70 -5.59 17.66
N GLY A 174 2.36 -6.62 18.20
CA GLY A 174 1.88 -7.37 19.37
C GLY A 174 1.91 -6.53 20.64
N VAL A 175 2.98 -5.76 20.85
CA VAL A 175 3.07 -4.79 21.96
C VAL A 175 1.99 -3.72 21.83
N ALA A 176 1.83 -3.12 20.65
CA ALA A 176 0.78 -2.12 20.42
C ALA A 176 -0.61 -2.67 20.75
N ASN A 177 -0.93 -3.89 20.30
CA ASN A 177 -2.21 -4.54 20.60
C ASN A 177 -2.40 -4.93 22.07
N ALA A 178 -1.31 -5.20 22.79
CA ALA A 178 -1.36 -5.48 24.23
C ALA A 178 -1.62 -4.20 25.01
N LEU A 179 -0.91 -3.11 24.68
CA LEU A 179 -1.04 -1.82 25.35
C LEU A 179 -2.43 -1.20 25.17
N THR A 180 -3.09 -1.41 24.02
CA THR A 180 -4.46 -0.91 23.82
C THR A 180 -5.50 -1.61 24.70
N ARG A 181 -5.21 -2.82 25.18
CA ARG A 181 -6.16 -3.70 25.92
C ARG A 181 -5.78 -4.00 27.37
N LEU A 182 -4.52 -3.80 27.76
CA LEU A 182 -3.97 -4.10 29.08
C LEU A 182 -3.37 -2.83 29.70
N ASP A 183 -4.24 -1.96 30.21
CA ASP A 183 -3.92 -0.63 30.75
C ASP A 183 -3.71 -0.60 32.28
N SER A 184 -4.06 -1.67 32.99
CA SER A 184 -4.04 -1.74 34.45
C SER A 184 -3.44 -3.06 34.94
N ILE A 185 -2.92 -3.07 36.16
CA ILE A 185 -2.36 -4.28 36.79
C ILE A 185 -3.43 -5.39 36.89
N ALA A 186 -4.68 -5.04 37.18
CA ALA A 186 -5.80 -5.98 37.20
C ALA A 186 -6.05 -6.62 35.83
N ALA A 187 -5.95 -5.84 34.74
CA ALA A 187 -6.05 -6.36 33.38
C ALA A 187 -4.95 -7.41 33.08
N TRP A 188 -3.72 -7.20 33.57
CA TRP A 188 -2.62 -8.16 33.42
C TRP A 188 -2.84 -9.47 34.21
N GLN A 189 -3.57 -9.43 35.32
CA GLN A 189 -3.92 -10.61 36.13
C GLN A 189 -5.13 -11.40 35.57
N SER A 190 -5.83 -10.84 34.59
CA SER A 190 -6.98 -11.50 33.96
C SER A 190 -6.57 -12.73 33.13
N ARG A 191 -7.56 -13.57 32.77
CA ARG A 191 -7.36 -14.68 31.82
C ARG A 191 -6.81 -14.20 30.48
N TYR A 192 -7.23 -13.01 30.02
CA TYR A 192 -6.73 -12.38 28.82
C TYR A 192 -5.24 -12.02 28.97
N GLY A 193 -4.86 -11.40 30.10
CA GLY A 193 -3.47 -11.06 30.43
C GLY A 193 -2.55 -12.29 30.47
N ALA A 194 -2.99 -13.39 31.07
CA ALA A 194 -2.24 -14.64 31.12
C ALA A 194 -1.95 -15.22 29.72
N LEU A 195 -2.92 -15.19 28.80
CA LEU A 195 -2.73 -15.61 27.42
C LEU A 195 -1.76 -14.70 26.65
N VAL A 196 -1.79 -13.39 26.92
CA VAL A 196 -0.82 -12.44 26.36
C VAL A 196 0.60 -12.73 26.86
N ILE A 197 0.78 -12.97 28.16
CA ILE A 197 2.08 -13.34 28.74
C ILE A 197 2.59 -14.64 28.12
N LEU A 198 1.74 -15.66 27.99
CA LEU A 198 2.11 -16.91 27.33
C LEU A 198 2.55 -16.67 25.87
N LYS A 199 1.83 -15.82 25.13
CA LYS A 199 2.19 -15.44 23.76
C LYS A 199 3.54 -14.71 23.71
N ILE A 200 3.85 -13.83 24.67
CA ILE A 200 5.14 -13.13 24.77
C ILE A 200 6.28 -14.13 25.02
N VAL A 201 6.09 -15.10 25.91
CA VAL A 201 7.07 -16.16 26.18
C VAL A 201 7.34 -16.99 24.93
N LEU A 202 6.28 -17.48 24.27
CA LEU A 202 6.40 -18.26 23.03
C LEU A 202 7.05 -17.47 21.89
N ALA A 203 6.69 -16.19 21.73
CA ALA A 203 7.31 -15.30 20.74
C ALA A 203 8.81 -15.08 21.03
N SER A 204 9.18 -14.93 22.31
CA SER A 204 10.59 -14.79 22.72
C SER A 204 11.40 -16.06 22.40
N ILE A 205 10.80 -17.24 22.61
CA ILE A 205 11.39 -18.53 22.22
C ILE A 205 11.61 -18.58 20.70
N LEU A 206 10.62 -18.17 19.90
CA LEU A 206 10.74 -18.13 18.43
C LEU A 206 11.84 -17.17 17.95
N ILE A 207 11.97 -15.99 18.57
CA ILE A 207 13.07 -15.06 18.28
C ILE A 207 14.42 -15.71 18.62
N GLY A 208 14.49 -16.45 19.74
CA GLY A 208 15.64 -17.25 20.13
C GLY A 208 16.03 -18.30 19.06
N PHE A 209 15.05 -19.05 18.53
CA PHE A 209 15.26 -19.98 17.41
C PHE A 209 15.87 -19.25 16.21
N GLY A 210 15.35 -18.09 15.83
CA GLY A 210 15.89 -17.27 14.73
C GLY A 210 17.34 -16.84 14.95
N ALA A 211 17.71 -16.45 16.17
CA ALA A 211 19.08 -16.08 16.54
C ALA A 211 20.05 -17.26 16.46
N VAL A 212 19.65 -18.42 16.98
CA VAL A 212 20.41 -19.68 16.89
C VAL A 212 20.59 -20.10 15.44
N HIS A 213 19.50 -20.10 14.67
CA HIS A 213 19.50 -20.42 13.25
C HIS A 213 20.50 -19.57 12.46
N ARG A 214 20.57 -18.26 12.74
CA ARG A 214 21.51 -17.33 12.09
C ARG A 214 22.97 -17.62 12.43
N ARG A 215 23.28 -18.09 13.63
CA ARG A 215 24.64 -18.50 14.05
C ARG A 215 25.05 -19.85 13.44
N LEU A 216 24.11 -20.79 13.34
CA LEU A 216 24.35 -22.15 12.85
C LEU A 216 24.37 -22.26 11.32
N LEU A 217 23.76 -21.30 10.62
CA LEU A 217 23.75 -21.20 9.15
C LEU A 217 25.13 -21.33 8.50
N LEU A 218 26.19 -20.94 9.20
CA LEU A 218 27.59 -20.99 8.73
C LEU A 218 28.37 -22.23 9.19
N LYS A 219 27.83 -23.02 10.14
CA LYS A 219 28.60 -24.03 10.89
C LYS A 219 27.98 -25.44 10.89
N SER A 220 26.71 -25.60 10.50
CA SER A 220 25.96 -26.84 10.74
C SER A 220 25.50 -27.57 9.48
N ASN A 221 25.31 -28.88 9.63
CA ASN A 221 24.81 -29.76 8.57
C ASN A 221 23.29 -29.63 8.38
N TYR A 222 22.83 -29.94 7.16
CA TYR A 222 21.42 -29.86 6.75
C TYR A 222 20.42 -30.52 7.73
N PRO A 223 20.63 -31.76 8.23
CA PRO A 223 19.66 -32.42 9.11
C PRO A 223 19.46 -31.71 10.45
N SER A 224 20.49 -31.01 10.96
CA SER A 224 20.39 -30.26 12.21
C SER A 224 19.59 -28.98 12.02
N ILE A 225 19.82 -28.26 10.91
CA ILE A 225 19.07 -27.06 10.55
C ILE A 225 17.60 -27.41 10.28
N TYR A 226 17.33 -28.51 9.56
CA TYR A 226 15.97 -28.95 9.27
C TYR A 226 15.19 -29.33 10.54
N ARG A 227 15.81 -30.03 11.49
CA ARG A 227 15.19 -30.33 12.81
C ARG A 227 14.86 -29.07 13.60
N LEU A 228 15.75 -28.06 13.56
CA LEU A 228 15.50 -26.77 14.20
C LEU A 228 14.27 -26.07 13.59
N VAL A 229 14.16 -26.06 12.26
CA VAL A 229 13.01 -25.50 11.54
C VAL A 229 11.71 -26.22 11.89
N ILE A 230 11.72 -27.55 12.03
CA ILE A 230 10.54 -28.29 12.50
C ILE A 230 10.16 -27.87 13.93
N GLY A 231 11.14 -27.73 14.83
CA GLY A 231 10.89 -27.22 16.18
C GLY A 231 10.29 -25.81 16.17
N GLU A 232 10.80 -24.92 15.33
CA GLU A 232 10.25 -23.58 15.12
C GLU A 232 8.81 -23.63 14.62
N ILE A 233 8.48 -24.51 13.66
CA ILE A 233 7.10 -24.69 13.15
C ILE A 233 6.16 -25.15 14.26
N PHE A 234 6.61 -26.05 15.13
CA PHE A 234 5.79 -26.52 16.25
C PHE A 234 5.45 -25.38 17.22
N VAL A 235 6.47 -24.64 17.69
CA VAL A 235 6.27 -23.49 18.59
C VAL A 235 5.45 -22.40 17.91
N MET A 236 5.66 -22.18 16.61
CA MET A 236 4.90 -21.23 15.80
C MET A 236 3.43 -21.63 15.72
N SER A 237 3.13 -22.90 15.46
CA SER A 237 1.76 -23.41 15.41
C SER A 237 1.05 -23.24 16.74
N LEU A 238 1.75 -23.52 17.85
CA LEU A 238 1.23 -23.26 19.20
C LEU A 238 0.98 -21.76 19.43
N THR A 239 1.90 -20.89 19.02
CA THR A 239 1.77 -19.43 19.17
C THR A 239 0.58 -18.89 18.38
N VAL A 240 0.38 -19.36 17.14
CA VAL A 240 -0.77 -18.99 16.30
C VAL A 240 -2.08 -19.51 16.92
N PHE A 241 -2.08 -20.73 17.46
CA PHE A 241 -3.23 -21.28 18.17
C PHE A 241 -3.61 -20.43 19.39
N ILE A 242 -2.65 -20.07 20.24
CA ILE A 242 -2.86 -19.17 21.38
C ILE A 242 -3.36 -17.80 20.92
N GLY A 243 -2.81 -17.25 19.82
CA GLY A 243 -3.29 -16.01 19.24
C GLY A 243 -4.74 -16.08 18.74
N SER A 244 -5.13 -17.19 18.11
CA SER A 244 -6.52 -17.46 17.69
C SER A 244 -7.45 -17.58 18.90
N TRP A 245 -7.02 -18.27 19.96
CA TRP A 245 -7.79 -18.38 21.19
C TRP A 245 -7.97 -17.02 21.89
N LEU A 246 -6.92 -16.20 21.92
CA LEU A 246 -6.98 -14.83 22.44
C LEU A 246 -8.01 -13.99 21.67
N SER A 247 -8.10 -14.15 20.34
CA SER A 247 -9.07 -13.42 19.51
C SER A 247 -10.54 -13.73 19.84
N ASN A 248 -10.81 -14.85 20.52
CA ASN A 248 -12.16 -15.25 20.95
C ASN A 248 -12.35 -15.06 22.47
N THR A 249 -11.36 -14.52 23.17
CA THR A 249 -11.44 -14.24 24.60
C THR A 249 -11.78 -12.77 24.79
N ALA A 250 -12.85 -12.48 25.53
CA ALA A 250 -13.24 -11.10 25.81
C ALA A 250 -12.11 -10.33 26.52
N PRO A 251 -11.74 -9.13 26.04
CA PRO A 251 -10.82 -8.27 26.76
C PRO A 251 -11.46 -7.78 28.07
N PRO A 252 -10.66 -7.30 29.04
CA PRO A 252 -11.19 -6.67 30.26
C PRO A 252 -12.15 -5.52 29.93
N ALA A 253 -13.28 -5.45 30.65
CA ALA A 253 -14.31 -4.44 30.42
C ALA A 253 -13.80 -3.03 30.77
N ARG A 254 -14.19 -2.03 29.98
CA ARG A 254 -14.02 -0.60 30.27
C ARG A 254 -15.39 0.06 30.32
N GLU A 255 -15.60 0.91 31.32
CA GLU A 255 -16.75 1.81 31.35
C GLU A 255 -16.39 3.03 30.48
N VAL A 256 -17.10 3.20 29.36
CA VAL A 256 -16.94 4.35 28.47
C VAL A 256 -18.33 4.93 28.23
N GLU A 257 -18.48 6.25 28.41
CA GLU A 257 -19.72 6.94 28.04
C GLU A 257 -19.88 6.90 26.52
N VAL A 258 -20.98 6.31 26.06
CA VAL A 258 -21.21 6.06 24.65
C VAL A 258 -21.91 7.28 24.03
N SER A 259 -21.14 8.13 23.34
CA SER A 259 -21.69 9.22 22.51
C SER A 259 -22.03 8.74 21.08
N GLN A 260 -22.92 9.43 20.36
CA GLN A 260 -23.20 9.13 18.95
C GLN A 260 -21.95 9.25 18.07
N ALA A 261 -21.15 10.29 18.30
CA ALA A 261 -19.86 10.47 17.64
C ALA A 261 -18.92 9.26 17.85
N LEU A 262 -18.85 8.73 19.07
CA LEU A 262 -18.06 7.56 19.41
C LEU A 262 -18.58 6.29 18.71
N LEU A 263 -19.91 6.11 18.63
CA LEU A 263 -20.54 4.97 17.94
C LEU A 263 -20.24 4.96 16.44
N ILE A 264 -20.26 6.12 15.79
CA ILE A 264 -20.09 6.24 14.33
C ILE A 264 -18.60 6.26 13.95
N THR A 265 -17.79 7.05 14.65
CA THR A 265 -16.40 7.30 14.25
C THR A 265 -15.37 6.45 15.01
N GLY A 266 -15.77 5.85 16.13
CA GLY A 266 -14.85 5.21 17.07
C GLY A 266 -13.97 6.19 17.85
N LEU A 267 -14.29 7.50 17.78
CA LEU A 267 -13.61 8.57 18.52
C LEU A 267 -14.61 9.46 19.24
N ASP A 268 -14.19 9.95 20.40
CA ASP A 268 -14.92 11.01 21.09
C ASP A 268 -14.89 12.30 20.27
N MET A 269 -15.94 13.09 20.39
CA MET A 269 -16.09 14.37 19.70
C MET A 269 -14.96 15.33 20.14
N PRO A 270 -13.99 15.71 19.27
CA PRO A 270 -12.98 16.68 19.63
C PRO A 270 -13.59 18.06 19.93
N PRO A 271 -12.87 18.90 20.69
CA PRO A 271 -13.23 20.30 20.85
C PRO A 271 -13.25 21.03 19.50
N ALA A 272 -13.76 22.27 19.47
CA ALA A 272 -13.80 23.05 18.23
C ALA A 272 -12.39 23.17 17.59
N PRO A 273 -12.31 23.13 16.24
CA PRO A 273 -11.04 23.22 15.53
C PRO A 273 -10.40 24.59 15.75
N THR A 274 -9.33 24.61 16.54
CA THR A 274 -8.40 25.74 16.65
C THR A 274 -7.06 25.31 16.07
N PHE A 275 -6.18 26.26 15.72
CA PHE A 275 -4.85 25.93 15.21
C PHE A 275 -4.11 24.95 16.15
N SER A 276 -4.12 25.21 17.46
CA SER A 276 -3.48 24.35 18.45
C SER A 276 -4.14 22.96 18.54
N ASN A 277 -5.47 22.90 18.54
CA ASN A 277 -6.17 21.61 18.63
C ASN A 277 -5.92 20.76 17.38
N VAL A 278 -5.92 21.35 16.19
CA VAL A 278 -5.65 20.64 14.93
C VAL A 278 -4.17 20.27 14.81
N LEU A 279 -3.25 21.09 15.31
CA LEU A 279 -1.83 20.79 15.26
C LEU A 279 -1.42 19.67 16.24
N LEU A 280 -2.02 19.64 17.43
CA LEU A 280 -1.60 18.78 18.54
C LEU A 280 -2.45 17.50 18.69
N ALA A 281 -3.66 17.46 18.15
CA ALA A 281 -4.49 16.25 18.20
C ALA A 281 -3.80 15.09 17.45
N TYR A 282 -3.92 13.89 18.00
CA TYR A 282 -3.33 12.69 17.41
C TYR A 282 -4.15 11.44 17.78
N ASP A 283 -4.70 10.77 16.78
CA ASP A 283 -5.31 9.44 16.88
C ASP A 283 -4.54 8.47 15.95
N PRO A 284 -3.70 7.57 16.48
CA PRO A 284 -2.84 6.75 15.65
C PRO A 284 -3.62 5.76 14.77
N ASP A 285 -3.54 5.92 13.44
CA ASP A 285 -3.97 4.89 12.50
C ASP A 285 -2.88 3.81 12.39
N GLY A 286 -3.11 2.66 13.03
CA GLY A 286 -2.10 1.61 13.15
C GLY A 286 -1.65 1.03 11.81
N LEU A 287 -2.52 1.03 10.79
CA LEU A 287 -2.19 0.50 9.48
C LEU A 287 -1.38 1.52 8.70
N MET A 288 -1.81 2.78 8.70
CA MET A 288 -1.09 3.84 8.00
C MET A 288 0.29 4.05 8.62
N ILE A 289 0.40 4.13 9.95
CA ILE A 289 1.69 4.19 10.64
C ILE A 289 2.56 2.99 10.27
N GLY A 290 1.99 1.78 10.23
CA GLY A 290 2.71 0.58 9.80
C GLY A 290 3.26 0.69 8.37
N ILE A 291 2.46 1.20 7.43
CA ILE A 291 2.85 1.45 6.03
C ILE A 291 3.96 2.52 5.96
N LEU A 292 3.80 3.63 6.66
CA LEU A 292 4.76 4.74 6.67
C LEU A 292 6.10 4.33 7.29
N VAL A 293 6.08 3.65 8.44
CA VAL A 293 7.29 3.10 9.08
C VAL A 293 7.98 2.12 8.16
N PHE A 294 7.24 1.24 7.47
CA PHE A 294 7.82 0.31 6.51
C PHE A 294 8.45 1.04 5.31
N ALA A 295 7.78 2.05 4.75
CA ALA A 295 8.30 2.87 3.66
C ALA A 295 9.59 3.61 4.07
N VAL A 296 9.60 4.23 5.26
CA VAL A 296 10.78 4.89 5.84
C VAL A 296 11.92 3.91 6.05
N ALA A 297 11.64 2.73 6.61
CA ALA A 297 12.65 1.72 6.86
C ALA A 297 13.29 1.20 5.56
N LEU A 298 12.50 1.02 4.49
CA LEU A 298 13.02 0.69 3.16
C LEU A 298 13.84 1.83 2.56
N TYR A 299 13.38 3.08 2.68
CA TYR A 299 14.08 4.25 2.16
C TYR A 299 15.44 4.44 2.86
N ILE A 300 15.46 4.44 4.19
CA ILE A 300 16.70 4.56 4.98
C ILE A 300 17.65 3.40 4.65
N ARG A 301 17.14 2.16 4.57
CA ARG A 301 17.97 1.00 4.17
C ARG A 301 18.57 1.20 2.79
N GLY A 302 17.82 1.75 1.83
CA GLY A 302 18.32 2.08 0.50
C GLY A 302 19.43 3.13 0.53
N VAL A 303 19.23 4.23 1.25
CA VAL A 303 20.21 5.31 1.40
C VAL A 303 21.50 4.80 2.08
N VAL A 304 21.37 4.04 3.17
CA VAL A 304 22.52 3.44 3.88
C VAL A 304 23.24 2.44 2.97
N ALA A 305 22.52 1.64 2.19
CA ALA A 305 23.13 0.69 1.27
C ALA A 305 23.91 1.37 0.13
N LEU A 306 23.45 2.53 -0.37
CA LEU A 306 24.19 3.33 -1.33
C LEU A 306 25.42 3.98 -0.70
N SER A 307 25.25 4.61 0.47
CA SER A 307 26.36 5.26 1.19
C SER A 307 27.49 4.29 1.51
N ARG A 308 27.17 3.05 1.94
CA ARG A 308 28.17 1.99 2.18
C ARG A 308 28.92 1.53 0.93
N ARG A 309 28.37 1.77 -0.26
CA ARG A 309 29.03 1.50 -1.56
C ARG A 309 29.87 2.68 -2.05
N GLY A 310 29.86 3.82 -1.35
CA GLY A 310 30.52 5.06 -1.79
C GLY A 310 29.65 5.95 -2.69
N ASP A 311 28.39 5.57 -2.95
CA ASP A 311 27.47 6.34 -3.76
C ASP A 311 26.81 7.48 -2.93
N LYS A 312 26.88 8.72 -3.43
CA LYS A 312 26.19 9.85 -2.80
C LYS A 312 24.70 9.85 -3.15
N TRP A 313 23.84 10.03 -2.13
CA TRP A 313 22.41 10.28 -2.30
C TRP A 313 22.10 11.75 -1.95
N PRO A 314 21.43 12.53 -2.82
CA PRO A 314 21.14 13.93 -2.53
C PRO A 314 20.24 14.09 -1.29
N ILE A 315 20.68 14.87 -0.30
CA ILE A 315 19.95 15.09 0.96
C ILE A 315 18.56 15.68 0.72
N GLY A 316 18.41 16.56 -0.27
CA GLY A 316 17.11 17.14 -0.63
C GLY A 316 16.04 16.10 -0.98
N ARG A 317 16.42 14.93 -1.51
CA ARG A 317 15.49 13.81 -1.77
C ARG A 317 15.01 13.18 -0.47
N THR A 318 15.92 12.98 0.48
CA THR A 318 15.58 12.45 1.80
C THR A 318 14.66 13.41 2.56
N ILE A 319 14.93 14.73 2.49
CA ILE A 319 14.08 15.75 3.11
C ILE A 319 12.69 15.76 2.47
N ALA A 320 12.59 15.78 1.14
CA ALA A 320 11.31 15.75 0.44
C ALA A 320 10.49 14.49 0.78
N PHE A 321 11.15 13.33 0.81
CA PHE A 321 10.51 12.08 1.23
C PHE A 321 10.01 12.16 2.68
N ALA A 322 10.83 12.67 3.61
CA ALA A 322 10.43 12.81 5.01
C ALA A 322 9.24 13.76 5.19
N LEU A 323 9.21 14.89 4.46
CA LEU A 323 8.08 15.82 4.46
C LEU A 323 6.82 15.18 3.89
N GLY A 324 6.93 14.40 2.80
CA GLY A 324 5.81 13.64 2.25
C GLY A 324 5.25 12.63 3.25
N ILE A 325 6.11 11.88 3.94
CA ILE A 325 5.70 10.92 4.99
C ILE A 325 5.03 11.65 6.17
N ALA A 326 5.59 12.76 6.64
CA ALA A 326 5.02 13.54 7.73
C ALA A 326 3.66 14.15 7.37
N ALA A 327 3.49 14.60 6.12
CA ALA A 327 2.22 15.11 5.63
C ALA A 327 1.14 14.01 5.58
N ILE A 328 1.50 12.78 5.17
CA ILE A 328 0.56 11.64 5.24
C ILE A 328 0.18 11.35 6.68
N ASP A 329 1.16 11.23 7.59
CA ASP A 329 0.87 10.93 9.00
C ASP A 329 -0.02 12.01 9.64
N PHE A 330 0.24 13.29 9.36
CA PHE A 330 -0.56 14.38 9.88
C PHE A 330 -2.01 14.35 9.36
N ALA A 331 -2.20 13.99 8.08
CA ALA A 331 -3.52 13.90 7.45
C ALA A 331 -4.30 12.62 7.79
N THR A 332 -3.66 11.57 8.31
CA THR A 332 -4.33 10.31 8.67
C THR A 332 -4.41 10.06 10.16
N SER A 333 -3.34 10.39 10.89
CA SER A 333 -3.17 10.13 12.33
C SER A 333 -3.13 11.41 13.15
N GLY A 334 -2.58 12.49 12.60
CA GLY A 334 -2.54 13.80 13.25
C GLY A 334 -3.90 14.49 13.27
N GLY A 335 -3.94 15.76 13.69
CA GLY A 335 -5.22 16.41 13.91
C GLY A 335 -6.05 16.58 12.64
N LEU A 336 -5.46 16.71 11.44
CA LEU A 336 -6.25 16.64 10.21
C LEU A 336 -6.94 15.28 10.04
N GLY A 337 -6.26 14.18 10.39
CA GLY A 337 -6.85 12.84 10.44
C GLY A 337 -7.97 12.69 11.47
N VAL A 338 -7.85 13.35 12.63
CA VAL A 338 -8.90 13.38 13.65
C VAL A 338 -10.11 14.19 13.16
N TYR A 339 -9.90 15.45 12.80
CA TYR A 339 -10.97 16.38 12.44
C TYR A 339 -11.65 16.06 11.10
N SER A 340 -10.99 15.35 10.19
CA SER A 340 -11.58 14.91 8.92
C SER A 340 -12.77 13.97 9.09
N ARG A 341 -12.85 13.23 10.21
CA ARG A 341 -14.00 12.37 10.53
C ARG A 341 -15.21 13.17 11.00
N PHE A 342 -15.02 14.44 11.33
CA PHE A 342 -16.05 15.26 11.97
C PHE A 342 -16.49 16.45 11.12
N ALA A 343 -15.73 16.91 10.13
CA ALA A 343 -16.17 18.00 9.27
C ALA A 343 -15.80 17.80 7.81
N PHE A 344 -16.70 18.19 6.91
CA PHE A 344 -16.49 18.07 5.47
C PHE A 344 -15.31 18.96 5.04
N SER A 345 -15.21 20.18 5.57
CA SER A 345 -14.09 21.08 5.29
C SER A 345 -12.74 20.47 5.71
N ASN A 346 -12.67 19.87 6.90
CA ASN A 346 -11.48 19.18 7.39
C ASN A 346 -11.19 17.89 6.63
N HIS A 347 -12.22 17.16 6.20
CA HIS A 347 -12.10 16.02 5.30
C HIS A 347 -11.45 16.44 3.98
N MET A 348 -11.97 17.49 3.36
CA MET A 348 -11.40 18.03 2.12
C MET A 348 -9.95 18.47 2.33
N LEU A 349 -9.66 19.18 3.43
CA LEU A 349 -8.29 19.60 3.77
C LEU A 349 -7.34 18.41 3.90
N ALA A 350 -7.72 17.36 4.64
CA ALA A 350 -6.92 16.14 4.79
C ALA A 350 -6.69 15.45 3.43
N HIS A 351 -7.74 15.29 2.61
CA HIS A 351 -7.62 14.66 1.30
C HIS A 351 -6.84 15.50 0.28
N MET A 352 -6.85 16.83 0.37
CA MET A 352 -5.98 17.70 -0.43
C MET A 352 -4.51 17.54 -0.03
N VAL A 353 -4.21 17.39 1.27
CA VAL A 353 -2.85 17.07 1.72
C VAL A 353 -2.41 15.70 1.18
N LEU A 354 -3.27 14.68 1.27
CA LEU A 354 -2.98 13.33 0.81
C LEU A 354 -2.87 13.21 -0.72
N GLY A 355 -3.69 13.94 -1.46
CA GLY A 355 -3.75 13.91 -2.93
C GLY A 355 -2.75 14.84 -3.61
N MET A 356 -2.37 15.95 -2.99
CA MET A 356 -1.57 17.00 -3.65
C MET A 356 -0.23 17.21 -2.99
N ILE A 357 -0.22 17.52 -1.69
CA ILE A 357 1.00 17.95 -1.00
C ILE A 357 1.95 16.78 -0.73
N ALA A 358 1.46 15.74 -0.05
CA ALA A 358 2.28 14.59 0.30
C ALA A 358 2.89 13.90 -0.92
N PRO A 359 2.14 13.63 -2.01
CA PRO A 359 2.69 12.94 -3.17
C PRO A 359 3.83 13.69 -3.86
N ILE A 360 3.81 15.03 -3.90
CA ILE A 360 4.93 15.84 -4.42
C ILE A 360 6.22 15.52 -3.63
N GLY A 361 6.15 15.50 -2.30
CA GLY A 361 7.29 15.15 -1.44
C GLY A 361 7.80 13.73 -1.72
N ILE A 362 6.89 12.76 -1.82
CA ILE A 362 7.24 11.35 -2.10
C ILE A 362 7.90 11.20 -3.48
N VAL A 363 7.36 11.83 -4.52
CA VAL A 363 7.88 11.80 -5.89
C VAL A 363 9.28 12.42 -5.98
N LEU A 364 9.47 13.58 -5.35
CA LEU A 364 10.79 14.25 -5.30
C LEU A 364 11.81 13.45 -4.48
N GLY A 365 11.35 12.56 -3.60
CA GLY A 365 12.15 11.57 -2.90
C GLY A 365 12.82 10.52 -3.79
N ALA A 366 12.39 10.37 -5.05
CA ALA A 366 12.87 9.38 -6.02
C ALA A 366 12.91 7.92 -5.50
N PRO A 367 11.82 7.42 -4.87
CA PRO A 367 11.78 6.10 -4.25
C PRO A 367 12.00 4.96 -5.26
N ILE A 368 11.53 5.09 -6.52
CA ILE A 368 11.71 4.05 -7.54
C ILE A 368 13.19 3.97 -7.95
N THR A 369 13.87 5.12 -8.12
CA THR A 369 15.31 5.17 -8.40
C THR A 369 16.09 4.51 -7.28
N LEU A 370 15.76 4.84 -6.02
CA LEU A 370 16.43 4.26 -4.85
C LEU A 370 16.23 2.74 -4.80
N ALA A 371 15.01 2.27 -5.04
CA ALA A 371 14.68 0.85 -5.11
C ALA A 371 15.48 0.16 -6.24
N LEU A 372 15.49 0.70 -7.45
CA LEU A 372 16.20 0.11 -8.58
C LEU A 372 17.72 0.06 -8.39
N ARG A 373 18.31 0.97 -7.59
CA ARG A 373 19.74 0.94 -7.28
C ARG A 373 20.10 0.01 -6.12
N THR A 374 19.14 -0.40 -5.29
CA THR A 374 19.41 -1.14 -4.04
C THR A 374 18.78 -2.53 -3.99
N LEU A 375 17.73 -2.80 -4.78
CA LEU A 375 17.06 -4.09 -4.82
C LEU A 375 18.02 -5.20 -5.27
N PRO A 376 17.94 -6.40 -4.66
CA PRO A 376 18.77 -7.53 -5.03
C PRO A 376 18.61 -7.94 -6.50
N ILE A 377 19.74 -8.22 -7.15
CA ILE A 377 19.79 -8.88 -8.46
C ILE A 377 19.50 -10.39 -8.31
N GLY A 378 19.25 -11.08 -9.43
CA GLY A 378 19.12 -12.54 -9.47
C GLY A 378 20.36 -13.25 -8.90
N ARG A 379 20.19 -14.43 -8.30
CA ARG A 379 21.29 -15.24 -7.75
C ARG A 379 22.10 -15.93 -8.85
N SER A 380 21.48 -16.15 -10.01
CA SER A 380 22.12 -16.69 -11.20
C SER A 380 21.90 -15.76 -12.40
N LYS A 381 22.69 -15.91 -13.47
CA LYS A 381 22.55 -15.12 -14.72
C LYS A 381 21.17 -15.26 -15.37
N ASN A 382 20.48 -16.37 -15.07
CA ASN A 382 19.17 -16.68 -15.63
C ASN A 382 18.01 -16.29 -14.71
N GLU A 383 18.25 -16.02 -13.43
CA GLU A 383 17.21 -15.59 -12.49
C GLU A 383 16.89 -14.11 -12.71
N LEU A 384 15.60 -13.79 -12.87
CA LEU A 384 15.15 -12.41 -13.01
C LEU A 384 15.34 -11.63 -11.70
N GLY A 385 15.03 -12.27 -10.58
CA GLY A 385 15.13 -11.69 -9.24
C GLY A 385 14.13 -10.53 -9.01
N ILE A 386 14.15 -9.97 -7.80
CA ILE A 386 13.20 -8.93 -7.38
C ILE A 386 13.37 -7.65 -8.20
N ARG A 387 14.63 -7.23 -8.44
CA ARG A 387 14.90 -6.05 -9.27
C ARG A 387 14.44 -6.23 -10.72
N GLY A 388 14.75 -7.37 -11.34
CA GLY A 388 14.34 -7.64 -12.73
C GLY A 388 12.83 -7.76 -12.87
N ALA A 389 12.16 -8.36 -11.88
CA ALA A 389 10.71 -8.33 -11.79
C ALA A 389 10.24 -6.86 -11.72
N PHE A 390 10.69 -6.08 -10.75
CA PHE A 390 10.24 -4.70 -10.63
C PHE A 390 10.42 -3.87 -11.93
N ILE A 391 11.55 -4.02 -12.64
CA ILE A 391 11.77 -3.40 -13.96
C ILE A 391 10.72 -3.85 -14.99
N ASN A 392 10.44 -5.16 -15.06
CA ASN A 392 9.43 -5.71 -15.97
C ASN A 392 8.02 -5.19 -15.65
N LEU A 393 7.69 -4.93 -14.38
CA LEU A 393 6.40 -4.31 -14.00
C LEU A 393 6.30 -2.88 -14.52
N LEU A 394 7.34 -2.08 -14.28
CA LEU A 394 7.40 -0.68 -14.70
C LEU A 394 7.26 -0.54 -16.22
N HIS A 395 7.87 -1.45 -16.99
CA HIS A 395 7.82 -1.43 -18.46
C HIS A 395 6.67 -2.25 -19.07
N SER A 396 5.79 -2.82 -18.23
CA SER A 396 4.63 -3.59 -18.69
C SER A 396 3.60 -2.70 -19.41
N ARG A 397 2.64 -3.32 -20.11
CA ARG A 397 1.54 -2.58 -20.75
C ARG A 397 0.73 -1.76 -19.73
N LEU A 398 0.48 -2.32 -18.55
CA LEU A 398 -0.18 -1.62 -17.45
C LEU A 398 0.69 -0.48 -16.92
N GLY A 399 2.00 -0.71 -16.75
CA GLY A 399 2.94 0.34 -16.36
C GLY A 399 2.94 1.53 -17.33
N LYS A 400 2.94 1.26 -18.64
CA LYS A 400 2.82 2.29 -19.69
C LYS A 400 1.45 2.99 -19.69
N PHE A 401 0.38 2.24 -19.43
CA PHE A 401 -0.98 2.80 -19.34
C PHE A 401 -1.09 3.79 -18.19
N TYR A 402 -0.69 3.40 -16.97
CA TYR A 402 -0.74 4.29 -15.81
C TYR A 402 0.30 5.42 -15.88
N ALA A 403 1.44 5.21 -16.56
CA ALA A 403 2.43 6.26 -16.78
C ALA A 403 1.94 7.37 -17.74
N ASN A 404 0.84 7.16 -18.47
CA ASN A 404 0.28 8.18 -19.36
C ASN A 404 -0.34 9.32 -18.53
N PRO A 405 0.07 10.58 -18.74
CA PRO A 405 -0.40 11.72 -17.94
C PRO A 405 -1.90 11.98 -18.08
N ILE A 406 -2.53 11.61 -19.20
CA ILE A 406 -4.00 11.74 -19.38
C ILE A 406 -4.73 10.70 -18.52
N VAL A 407 -4.20 9.48 -18.45
CA VAL A 407 -4.74 8.43 -17.57
C VAL A 407 -4.56 8.82 -16.11
N ALA A 408 -3.38 9.35 -15.76
CA ALA A 408 -3.11 9.85 -14.43
C ALA A 408 -4.06 11.00 -14.04
N LEU A 409 -4.31 11.94 -14.96
CA LEU A 409 -5.28 13.02 -14.79
C LEU A 409 -6.72 12.47 -14.60
N ALA A 410 -7.14 11.52 -15.44
CA ALA A 410 -8.47 10.92 -15.34
C ALA A 410 -8.66 10.17 -14.01
N ILE A 411 -7.62 9.51 -13.48
CA ILE A 411 -7.67 8.88 -12.16
C ILE A 411 -7.68 9.94 -11.06
N PHE A 412 -6.86 10.98 -11.18
CA PHE A 412 -6.75 12.04 -10.20
C PHE A 412 -8.06 12.84 -10.07
N ASP A 413 -8.44 13.58 -11.11
CA ASP A 413 -9.64 14.43 -11.06
C ASP A 413 -10.94 13.65 -11.29
N GLY A 414 -10.93 12.66 -12.19
CA GLY A 414 -12.15 11.88 -12.45
C GLY A 414 -12.63 11.11 -11.22
N SER A 415 -11.72 10.72 -10.33
CA SER A 415 -12.11 10.10 -9.06
C SER A 415 -12.79 11.05 -8.08
N LEU A 416 -12.50 12.36 -8.13
CA LEU A 416 -13.20 13.36 -7.32
C LEU A 416 -14.68 13.40 -7.70
N PHE A 417 -14.98 13.44 -9.00
CA PHE A 417 -16.35 13.41 -9.47
C PHE A 417 -17.06 12.11 -9.12
N ALA A 418 -16.37 10.97 -9.31
CA ALA A 418 -16.92 9.68 -8.94
C ALA A 418 -17.22 9.59 -7.44
N LEU A 419 -16.34 10.10 -6.57
CA LEU A 419 -16.51 10.02 -5.13
C LEU A 419 -17.63 10.93 -4.63
N TYR A 420 -17.61 12.21 -5.00
CA TYR A 420 -18.46 13.23 -4.39
C TYR A 420 -19.80 13.45 -5.12
N PHE A 421 -19.92 13.14 -6.41
CA PHE A 421 -21.18 13.25 -7.16
C PHE A 421 -21.90 11.91 -7.34
N THR A 422 -21.53 10.90 -6.55
CA THR A 422 -22.27 9.64 -6.42
C THR A 422 -22.45 9.31 -4.94
N PRO A 423 -23.25 8.30 -4.56
CA PRO A 423 -23.39 7.88 -3.16
C PRO A 423 -22.09 7.35 -2.50
N LEU A 424 -21.01 7.17 -3.27
CA LEU A 424 -19.76 6.59 -2.79
C LEU A 424 -19.16 7.32 -1.59
N PHE A 425 -19.22 8.65 -1.54
CA PHE A 425 -18.66 9.40 -0.41
C PHE A 425 -19.33 9.02 0.92
N GLY A 426 -20.67 9.08 0.98
CA GLY A 426 -21.42 8.68 2.18
C GLY A 426 -21.19 7.22 2.56
N ASP A 427 -21.23 6.30 1.58
CA ASP A 427 -21.03 4.87 1.81
C ASP A 427 -19.63 4.55 2.37
N LEU A 428 -18.59 5.24 1.86
CA LEU A 428 -17.21 5.04 2.29
C LEU A 428 -16.93 5.69 3.65
N MET A 429 -17.56 6.81 3.98
CA MET A 429 -17.43 7.45 5.30
C MET A 429 -18.01 6.59 6.43
N LEU A 430 -19.07 5.81 6.16
CA LEU A 430 -19.71 4.93 7.13
C LEU A 430 -18.86 3.72 7.54
N SER A 431 -17.76 3.43 6.84
CA SER A 431 -16.91 2.28 7.16
C SER A 431 -15.44 2.66 7.27
N HIS A 432 -14.76 2.13 8.28
CA HIS A 432 -13.31 2.33 8.46
C HIS A 432 -12.52 1.88 7.22
N SER A 433 -12.89 0.75 6.60
CA SER A 433 -12.30 0.28 5.36
C SER A 433 -12.54 1.22 4.18
N GLY A 434 -13.69 1.89 4.14
CA GLY A 434 -14.02 2.86 3.11
C GLY A 434 -13.18 4.13 3.24
N HIS A 435 -13.04 4.67 4.45
CA HIS A 435 -12.17 5.82 4.69
C HIS A 435 -10.69 5.51 4.42
N LEU A 436 -10.22 4.31 4.79
CA LEU A 436 -8.89 3.83 4.42
C LEU A 436 -8.72 3.75 2.89
N PHE A 437 -9.72 3.22 2.18
CA PHE A 437 -9.71 3.17 0.73
C PHE A 437 -9.57 4.55 0.10
N MET A 438 -10.34 5.54 0.59
CA MET A 438 -10.21 6.93 0.16
C MET A 438 -8.78 7.44 0.40
N ASN A 439 -8.25 7.30 1.61
CA ASN A 439 -6.88 7.75 1.94
C ASN A 439 -5.82 7.15 1.00
N VAL A 440 -5.84 5.82 0.82
CA VAL A 440 -4.90 5.13 -0.07
C VAL A 440 -5.09 5.56 -1.52
N HIS A 441 -6.33 5.68 -1.98
CA HIS A 441 -6.64 6.11 -3.35
C HIS A 441 -6.07 7.51 -3.64
N PHE A 442 -6.33 8.50 -2.79
CA PHE A 442 -5.84 9.86 -3.00
C PHE A 442 -4.31 9.94 -2.99
N ILE A 443 -3.64 9.24 -2.06
CA ILE A 443 -2.17 9.15 -2.06
C ILE A 443 -1.64 8.57 -3.37
N LEU A 444 -2.24 7.48 -3.86
CA LEU A 444 -1.78 6.80 -5.07
C LEU A 444 -2.11 7.58 -6.34
N ALA A 445 -3.30 8.19 -6.42
CA ALA A 445 -3.73 9.02 -7.54
C ALA A 445 -2.83 10.25 -7.67
N GLY A 446 -2.58 10.94 -6.56
CA GLY A 446 -1.64 12.06 -6.49
C GLY A 446 -0.23 11.63 -6.87
N TYR A 447 0.26 10.52 -6.31
CA TYR A 447 1.60 10.02 -6.64
C TYR A 447 1.72 9.75 -8.14
N LEU A 448 0.72 9.10 -8.73
CA LEU A 448 0.69 8.80 -10.16
C LEU A 448 0.71 10.07 -11.01
N PHE A 449 -0.13 11.05 -10.68
CA PHE A 449 -0.21 12.32 -11.39
C PHE A 449 1.11 13.10 -11.32
N PHE A 450 1.61 13.40 -10.12
CA PHE A 450 2.85 14.15 -9.95
C PHE A 450 4.09 13.41 -10.46
N GLN A 451 4.11 12.07 -10.39
CA GLN A 451 5.18 11.26 -11.01
C GLN A 451 5.19 11.40 -12.54
N SER A 452 4.02 11.49 -13.20
CA SER A 452 3.93 11.68 -14.66
C SER A 452 4.40 13.07 -15.12
N ILE A 453 4.28 14.08 -14.25
CA ILE A 453 4.57 15.46 -14.57
C ILE A 453 5.97 15.89 -14.10
N ILE A 454 6.21 15.93 -12.78
CA ILE A 454 7.45 16.43 -12.18
C ILE A 454 8.41 15.34 -11.71
N GLY A 455 8.03 14.06 -11.87
CA GLY A 455 8.79 12.91 -11.39
C GLY A 455 10.22 12.83 -11.95
N ILE A 456 11.16 12.50 -11.06
CA ILE A 456 12.58 12.31 -11.38
C ILE A 456 12.91 10.83 -11.60
N ASP A 457 12.02 9.95 -11.13
CA ASP A 457 12.14 8.51 -11.28
C ASP A 457 12.01 8.06 -12.75
N PRO A 458 12.66 6.94 -13.13
CA PRO A 458 12.64 6.47 -14.52
C PRO A 458 11.23 6.06 -14.96
N MET A 459 10.77 6.67 -16.06
CA MET A 459 9.46 6.41 -16.65
C MET A 459 9.57 5.53 -17.90
N PRO A 460 8.58 4.63 -18.14
CA PRO A 460 8.59 3.73 -19.29
C PRO A 460 8.27 4.43 -20.62
N ILE A 461 7.77 5.67 -20.56
CA ILE A 461 7.46 6.53 -21.71
C ILE A 461 8.10 7.91 -21.50
N LYS A 462 8.59 8.51 -22.59
CA LYS A 462 9.07 9.89 -22.58
C LYS A 462 7.89 10.80 -22.93
N ILE A 463 7.55 11.70 -22.01
CA ILE A 463 6.43 12.64 -22.18
C ILE A 463 7.02 14.00 -22.55
N PRO A 464 6.65 14.59 -23.70
CA PRO A 464 7.08 15.94 -24.07
C PRO A 464 6.63 16.97 -23.03
N TYR A 465 7.47 17.97 -22.73
CA TYR A 465 7.15 18.99 -21.73
C TYR A 465 5.88 19.78 -22.06
N ILE A 466 5.61 20.04 -23.35
CA ILE A 466 4.37 20.71 -23.76
C ILE A 466 3.11 19.92 -23.37
N VAL A 467 3.15 18.58 -23.50
CA VAL A 467 2.03 17.72 -23.10
C VAL A 467 1.82 17.80 -21.58
N LYS A 468 2.91 17.82 -20.80
CA LYS A 468 2.83 18.00 -19.35
C LYS A 468 2.18 19.33 -18.97
N ILE A 469 2.57 20.41 -19.64
CA ILE A 469 2.02 21.75 -19.43
C ILE A 469 0.52 21.79 -19.75
N VAL A 470 0.11 21.24 -20.90
CA VAL A 470 -1.31 21.16 -21.29
C VAL A 470 -2.12 20.35 -20.28
N VAL A 471 -1.60 19.20 -19.83
CA VAL A 471 -2.25 18.37 -18.81
C VAL A 471 -2.38 19.11 -17.48
N LEU A 472 -1.39 19.90 -17.07
CA LEU A 472 -1.48 20.71 -15.85
C LEU A 472 -2.58 21.78 -15.97
N PHE A 473 -2.67 22.49 -17.09
CA PHE A 473 -3.76 23.46 -17.31
C PHE A 473 -5.14 22.78 -17.34
N ALA A 474 -5.23 21.60 -17.95
CA ALA A 474 -6.45 20.81 -17.92
C ALA A 474 -6.83 20.41 -16.48
N ALA A 475 -5.86 19.96 -15.68
CA ALA A 475 -6.06 19.61 -14.28
C ALA A 475 -6.56 20.81 -13.45
N MET A 476 -5.92 21.98 -13.58
CA MET A 476 -6.39 23.22 -12.95
C MET A 476 -7.84 23.50 -13.32
N SER A 477 -8.17 23.45 -14.61
CA SER A 477 -9.52 23.78 -15.09
C SER A 477 -10.58 22.79 -14.57
N ILE A 478 -10.29 21.49 -14.61
CA ILE A 478 -11.21 20.43 -14.16
C ILE A 478 -11.40 20.52 -12.64
N HIS A 479 -10.32 20.69 -11.89
CA HIS A 479 -10.37 20.78 -10.44
C HIS A 479 -11.08 22.07 -9.97
N ALA A 480 -10.82 23.20 -10.61
CA ALA A 480 -11.55 24.45 -10.34
C ALA A 480 -13.06 24.28 -10.57
N PHE A 481 -13.46 23.61 -11.66
CA PHE A 481 -14.87 23.32 -11.92
C PHE A 481 -15.47 22.40 -10.85
N PHE A 482 -14.74 21.36 -10.43
CA PHE A 482 -15.16 20.50 -9.31
C PHE A 482 -15.44 21.31 -8.03
N SER A 483 -14.51 22.19 -7.64
CA SER A 483 -14.66 23.01 -6.44
C SER A 483 -15.83 23.99 -6.53
N VAL A 484 -16.01 24.66 -7.68
CA VAL A 484 -17.14 25.57 -7.89
C VAL A 484 -18.47 24.80 -7.86
N ALA A 485 -18.54 23.61 -8.44
CA ALA A 485 -19.73 22.76 -8.40
C ALA A 485 -20.06 22.34 -6.96
N LEU A 486 -19.06 22.02 -6.16
CA LEU A 486 -19.22 21.67 -4.75
C LEU A 486 -19.72 22.86 -3.90
N MET A 487 -19.17 24.06 -4.13
CA MET A 487 -19.64 25.30 -3.48
C MET A 487 -21.06 25.68 -3.93
N SER A 488 -21.41 25.38 -5.18
CA SER A 488 -22.73 25.69 -5.74
C SER A 488 -23.80 24.65 -5.39
N SER A 489 -23.43 23.54 -4.74
CA SER A 489 -24.37 22.49 -4.35
C SER A 489 -25.32 22.99 -3.26
N SER A 490 -26.62 22.75 -3.44
CA SER A 490 -27.65 23.03 -2.45
C SER A 490 -28.03 21.80 -1.60
N SER A 491 -27.39 20.65 -1.86
CA SER A 491 -27.61 19.39 -1.13
C SER A 491 -26.33 18.87 -0.51
N LEU A 492 -26.47 18.18 0.62
CA LEU A 492 -25.36 17.51 1.30
C LEU A 492 -24.97 16.23 0.55
N LEU A 493 -23.68 16.05 0.32
CA LEU A 493 -23.13 14.91 -0.43
C LEU A 493 -22.79 13.70 0.46
N ASP A 494 -22.80 13.90 1.78
CA ASP A 494 -22.36 12.96 2.81
C ASP A 494 -23.39 11.88 3.19
N ASN A 495 -24.55 11.88 2.54
CA ASN A 495 -25.68 11.00 2.85
C ASN A 495 -26.11 11.05 4.33
N GLY A 496 -25.97 12.22 4.98
CA GLY A 496 -26.34 12.43 6.38
C GLY A 496 -25.30 11.99 7.40
N TYR A 497 -24.11 11.58 6.98
CA TYR A 497 -23.02 11.16 7.87
C TYR A 497 -22.67 12.22 8.94
N PHE A 498 -22.40 13.46 8.53
CA PHE A 498 -22.02 14.53 9.46
C PHE A 498 -23.19 15.02 10.30
N ALA A 499 -24.42 14.89 9.79
CA ALA A 499 -25.63 15.19 10.57
C ALA A 499 -25.78 14.24 11.77
N ALA A 500 -25.49 12.95 11.56
CA ALA A 500 -25.62 11.91 12.59
C ALA A 500 -24.59 12.04 13.74
N LEU A 501 -23.55 12.87 13.58
CA LEU A 501 -22.52 13.08 14.61
C LEU A 501 -22.93 14.06 15.70
N GLU A 502 -24.04 14.80 15.53
CA GLU A 502 -24.56 15.78 16.51
C GLU A 502 -23.49 16.80 16.97
N ARG A 503 -22.77 17.38 16.01
CA ARG A 503 -21.59 18.22 16.23
C ARG A 503 -21.94 19.57 16.90
N PRO A 504 -21.27 19.97 17.99
CA PRO A 504 -21.59 21.22 18.69
C PRO A 504 -20.98 22.48 18.06
N TRP A 505 -19.92 22.35 17.25
CA TRP A 505 -19.15 23.48 16.71
C TRP A 505 -19.24 23.66 15.18
N ALA A 506 -19.95 22.78 14.48
CA ALA A 506 -20.19 22.86 13.03
C ALA A 506 -21.63 22.45 12.71
N THR A 507 -22.59 23.30 13.08
CA THR A 507 -24.02 23.00 12.97
C THR A 507 -24.58 23.26 11.57
N ASP A 508 -24.02 24.23 10.82
CA ASP A 508 -24.37 24.46 9.42
C ASP A 508 -23.57 23.53 8.50
N LEU A 509 -24.20 22.42 8.12
CA LEU A 509 -23.60 21.38 7.29
C LEU A 509 -23.32 21.87 5.85
N LEU A 510 -24.17 22.76 5.33
CA LEU A 510 -24.02 23.24 3.94
C LEU A 510 -22.91 24.28 3.86
N ALA A 511 -22.78 25.14 4.87
CA ALA A 511 -21.64 26.06 4.98
C ALA A 511 -20.31 25.31 5.14
N ASP A 512 -20.28 24.23 5.93
CA ASP A 512 -19.09 23.36 6.08
C ASP A 512 -18.70 22.70 4.73
N GLN A 513 -19.69 22.24 3.95
CA GLN A 513 -19.45 21.71 2.60
C GLN A 513 -18.94 22.79 1.64
N ASN A 514 -19.52 23.99 1.69
CA ASN A 514 -19.08 25.14 0.89
C ASN A 514 -17.63 25.52 1.20
N LEU A 515 -17.27 25.57 2.49
CA LEU A 515 -15.89 25.80 2.92
C LEU A 515 -14.96 24.69 2.42
N GLY A 516 -15.40 23.43 2.44
CA GLY A 516 -14.68 22.33 1.79
C GLY A 516 -14.42 22.60 0.31
N GLY A 517 -15.42 23.03 -0.45
CA GLY A 517 -15.24 23.42 -1.85
C GLY A 517 -14.20 24.53 -2.03
N ALA A 518 -14.23 25.57 -1.20
CA ALA A 518 -13.25 26.66 -1.23
C ALA A 518 -11.82 26.18 -0.89
N ILE A 519 -11.67 25.27 0.08
CA ILE A 519 -10.39 24.64 0.43
C ILE A 519 -9.87 23.83 -0.75
N GLY A 520 -10.74 23.02 -1.38
CA GLY A 520 -10.41 22.24 -2.57
C GLY A 520 -9.87 23.14 -3.69
N TRP A 521 -10.50 24.30 -3.91
CA TRP A 521 -10.04 25.26 -4.92
C TRP A 521 -8.65 25.81 -4.58
N ALA A 522 -8.47 26.39 -3.40
CA ALA A 522 -7.22 27.04 -3.01
C ALA A 522 -6.03 26.06 -2.96
N MET A 523 -6.24 24.88 -2.39
CA MET A 523 -5.21 23.83 -2.31
C MET A 523 -5.04 23.07 -3.62
N GLY A 524 -6.00 23.18 -4.53
CA GLY A 524 -5.93 22.71 -5.90
C GLY A 524 -4.89 23.44 -6.74
N GLU A 525 -5.05 24.75 -6.80
CA GLU A 525 -4.31 25.58 -7.76
C GLU A 525 -2.85 25.77 -7.36
N VAL A 526 -2.56 26.00 -6.07
CA VAL A 526 -1.21 26.35 -5.61
C VAL A 526 -0.18 25.24 -5.91
N PRO A 527 -0.41 23.96 -5.57
CA PRO A 527 0.53 22.89 -5.91
C PRO A 527 0.68 22.67 -7.42
N ILE A 528 -0.39 22.84 -8.20
CA ILE A 528 -0.34 22.66 -9.65
C ILE A 528 0.49 23.79 -10.29
N LEU A 529 0.34 25.04 -9.84
CA LEU A 529 1.18 26.16 -10.29
C LEU A 529 2.67 25.93 -9.96
N LEU A 530 2.99 25.39 -8.78
CA LEU A 530 4.35 25.01 -8.43
C LEU A 530 4.87 23.87 -9.33
N ALA A 531 4.04 22.89 -9.64
CA ALA A 531 4.38 21.81 -10.57
C ALA A 531 4.58 22.32 -12.00
N LEU A 532 3.81 23.32 -12.44
CA LEU A 532 3.96 24.00 -13.72
C LEU A 532 5.29 24.74 -13.80
N LEU A 533 5.63 25.52 -12.77
CA LEU A 533 6.94 26.19 -12.65
C LEU A 533 8.09 25.16 -12.68
N ALA A 534 7.98 24.08 -11.92
CA ALA A 534 8.98 23.03 -11.90
C ALA A 534 9.14 22.36 -13.28
N THR A 535 8.03 22.10 -13.97
CA THR A 535 8.03 21.52 -15.33
C THR A 535 8.69 22.45 -16.33
N PHE A 536 8.44 23.76 -16.24
CA PHE A 536 9.08 24.76 -17.08
C PHE A 536 10.59 24.86 -16.83
N ILE A 537 11.03 24.82 -15.55
CA ILE A 537 12.45 24.77 -15.18
C ILE A 537 13.10 23.48 -15.71
N GLN A 538 12.41 22.35 -15.66
CA GLN A 538 12.92 21.09 -16.22
C GLN A 538 13.05 21.16 -17.75
N TRP A 539 12.07 21.78 -18.43
CA TRP A 539 12.08 21.97 -19.87
C TRP A 539 13.27 22.82 -20.32
N THR A 540 13.45 24.01 -19.74
CA THR A 540 14.56 24.92 -20.06
C THR A 540 15.94 24.27 -19.83
N LYS A 541 16.09 23.48 -18.76
CA LYS A 541 17.32 22.73 -18.50
C LYS A 541 17.56 21.60 -19.51
N ALA A 542 16.50 20.89 -19.91
CA ALA A 542 16.59 19.81 -20.88
C ALA A 542 16.97 20.34 -22.27
N ASP A 543 16.34 21.44 -22.70
CA ASP A 543 16.63 22.09 -23.99
C ASP A 543 18.07 22.58 -24.03
N LYS A 544 18.54 23.29 -22.98
CA LYS A 544 19.94 23.74 -22.91
C LYS A 544 20.95 22.58 -23.00
N LYS A 545 20.62 21.43 -22.39
CA LYS A 545 21.47 20.23 -22.45
C LYS A 545 21.48 19.60 -23.84
N GLU A 546 20.33 19.58 -24.51
CA GLU A 546 20.19 19.03 -25.84
C GLU A 546 20.88 19.90 -26.89
N THR A 547 20.69 21.23 -26.83
CA THR A 547 21.43 22.18 -27.68
C THR A 547 22.94 21.97 -27.53
N GLY A 548 23.46 21.95 -26.30
CA GLY A 548 24.90 21.69 -26.09
C GLY A 548 25.36 20.28 -26.49
N ARG A 549 24.46 19.30 -26.64
CA ARG A 549 24.79 17.98 -27.20
C ARG A 549 24.92 18.06 -28.72
N ILE A 550 24.01 18.79 -29.37
CA ILE A 550 24.01 19.05 -30.82
C ILE A 550 25.25 19.87 -31.20
N ASP A 551 25.54 20.95 -30.48
CA ASP A 551 26.71 21.81 -30.75
C ASP A 551 28.01 21.00 -30.70
N ARG A 552 28.23 20.22 -29.63
CA ARG A 552 29.40 19.32 -29.51
C ARG A 552 29.44 18.20 -30.55
N ALA A 553 28.30 17.79 -31.11
CA ALA A 553 28.27 16.81 -32.18
C ALA A 553 28.66 17.46 -33.51
N SER A 554 28.17 18.67 -33.79
CA SER A 554 28.56 19.46 -34.96
C SER A 554 30.04 19.83 -34.93
N GLU A 555 30.58 20.30 -33.79
CA GLU A 555 32.02 20.57 -33.63
C GLU A 555 32.88 19.32 -33.90
N ARG A 556 32.45 18.14 -33.44
CA ARG A 556 33.15 16.88 -33.70
C ARG A 556 33.10 16.46 -35.15
N ALA A 557 31.95 16.61 -35.80
CA ALA A 557 31.80 16.33 -37.23
C ALA A 557 32.71 17.26 -38.05
N ALA A 558 32.69 18.56 -37.75
CA ALA A 558 33.56 19.56 -38.37
C ALA A 558 35.05 19.23 -38.20
N ALA A 559 35.47 18.83 -36.98
CA ALA A 559 36.85 18.44 -36.71
C ALA A 559 37.31 17.17 -37.47
N MET A 560 36.38 16.27 -37.80
CA MET A 560 36.63 15.03 -38.54
C MET A 560 36.45 15.20 -40.07
N GLY A 561 36.06 16.41 -40.53
CA GLY A 561 35.71 16.65 -41.94
C GLY A 561 34.44 15.90 -42.39
N GLU A 562 33.61 15.47 -41.44
CA GLU A 562 32.34 14.80 -41.71
C GLU A 562 31.20 15.82 -41.75
N ASP A 563 30.16 15.54 -42.54
CA ASP A 563 28.93 16.33 -42.51
C ASP A 563 28.26 16.21 -41.14
N ASP A 564 27.88 17.35 -40.56
CA ASP A 564 27.02 17.37 -39.39
C ASP A 564 25.57 16.99 -39.75
N ASP A 565 24.73 16.83 -38.72
CA ASP A 565 23.35 16.38 -38.92
C ASP A 565 22.53 17.37 -39.76
N LEU A 566 22.83 18.68 -39.71
CA LEU A 566 22.19 19.71 -40.53
C LEU A 566 22.61 19.59 -42.00
N ALA A 567 23.89 19.38 -42.28
CA ALA A 567 24.39 19.16 -43.63
C ALA A 567 23.79 17.88 -44.24
N LYS A 568 23.68 16.79 -43.46
CA LYS A 568 23.00 15.56 -43.90
C LYS A 568 21.51 15.79 -44.18
N TYR A 569 20.83 16.53 -43.31
CA TYR A 569 19.41 16.86 -43.50
C TYR A 569 19.18 17.74 -44.73
N ASN A 570 20.03 18.74 -44.96
CA ASN A 570 19.97 19.58 -46.16
C ASN A 570 20.22 18.77 -47.44
N LYS A 571 21.15 17.80 -47.42
CA LYS A 571 21.36 16.87 -48.54
C LYS A 571 20.13 16.00 -48.81
N TYR A 572 19.45 15.53 -47.76
CA TYR A 572 18.19 14.78 -47.88
C TYR A 572 17.06 15.62 -48.48
N LEU A 573 16.86 16.85 -48.00
CA LEU A 573 15.87 17.78 -48.59
C LEU A 573 16.18 18.11 -50.05
N ALA A 574 17.46 18.28 -50.39
CA ALA A 574 17.88 18.49 -51.76
C ALA A 574 17.62 17.27 -52.65
N GLN A 575 17.71 16.04 -52.13
CA GLN A 575 17.31 14.82 -52.84
C GLN A 575 15.80 14.76 -53.08
N LEU A 576 14.97 15.06 -52.07
CA LEU A 576 13.51 15.11 -52.23
C LEU A 576 13.09 16.12 -53.29
N ASN A 577 13.66 17.33 -53.26
CA ASN A 577 13.39 18.36 -54.27
C ASN A 577 13.82 17.98 -55.69
N ARG A 578 14.83 17.10 -55.83
CA ARG A 578 15.24 16.57 -57.14
C ARG A 578 14.27 15.50 -57.62
N GLY A 579 13.80 14.61 -56.73
CA GLY A 579 12.80 13.58 -57.03
C GLY A 579 11.47 14.16 -57.53
N ASP A 580 10.94 15.18 -56.83
CA ASP A 580 9.69 15.86 -57.20
C ASP A 580 9.79 16.64 -58.52
N ARG A 581 11.00 17.05 -58.92
CA ARG A 581 11.24 17.72 -60.21
C ARG A 581 11.27 16.76 -61.37
N THR A 582 11.75 15.54 -61.18
CA THR A 582 11.72 14.47 -62.19
C THR A 582 10.30 13.90 -62.41
N GLU A 583 9.47 13.81 -61.38
CA GLU A 583 8.06 13.35 -61.54
C GLU A 583 7.12 14.40 -62.17
N LYS A 584 7.48 15.69 -62.17
CA LYS A 584 6.72 16.75 -62.85
C LYS A 584 7.13 16.98 -64.30
N SER A 585 8.20 16.33 -64.75
CA SER A 585 8.72 16.44 -66.13
C SER A 585 8.34 15.28 -67.04
N ASP A 586 7.67 14.26 -66.49
CA ASP A 586 6.99 13.17 -67.23
C ASP A 586 5.48 13.43 -67.22
#